data_AF-A0ABD0L7J9-F1
#
_entry.id   AF-A0ABD0L7J9-F1
#
_cell.length_a   1.000
_cell.length_b   1.000
_cell.length_c   1.000
_cell.angle_alpha   90.00
_cell.angle_beta   90.00
_cell.angle_gamma   90.00
#
_symmetry.space_group_name_H-M   'P 1'
#
loop_
_entity.id
_entity.type
_entity.pdbx_description
1 polymer ?
#
loop_
_entity_poly.entity_id
_entity_poly.type
_entity_poly.pdbx_seq_one_letter_code
_entity_poly.pdbx_strand_id
1 'polypeptide(L)' 'MPVYSRDSDTARKLSAEVERLRIHASQRRMRMSESLREMINYCNTNMQYDPLITPYKENPFRVKKGCQIL' A
#
# COMPACT_ATOMS: atom_id res chain seq x y z
N MET A 1 -12.46 -41.59 -17.82
CA MET A 1 -11.87 -40.33 -17.31
C MET A 1 -11.56 -39.46 -18.51
N PRO A 2 -12.27 -38.34 -18.75
CA PRO A 2 -12.10 -37.58 -19.97
C PRO A 2 -10.78 -36.80 -19.91
N VAL A 3 -9.97 -36.94 -20.97
CA VAL A 3 -8.73 -36.19 -21.17
C VAL A 3 -9.13 -34.78 -21.61
N TYR A 4 -9.31 -33.86 -20.67
CA TYR A 4 -9.45 -32.44 -20.99
C TYR A 4 -8.15 -31.96 -21.64
N SER A 5 -8.24 -31.52 -22.90
CA SER A 5 -7.09 -31.10 -23.70
C SER A 5 -6.45 -29.86 -23.07
N ARG A 6 -5.15 -29.93 -22.72
CA ARG A 6 -4.39 -28.83 -22.09
C ARG A 6 -4.52 -27.50 -22.85
N ASP A 7 -4.76 -27.56 -24.15
CA ASP A 7 -4.93 -26.42 -25.03
C ASP A 7 -6.24 -25.66 -24.74
N SER A 8 -7.31 -26.36 -24.35
CA SER A 8 -8.60 -25.76 -23.96
C SER A 8 -8.50 -24.96 -22.67
N ASP A 9 -7.79 -25.50 -21.67
CA ASP A 9 -7.58 -24.79 -20.40
C ASP A 9 -6.64 -23.58 -20.58
N THR A 10 -5.66 -23.70 -21.45
CA THR A 10 -4.74 -22.61 -21.80
C THR A 10 -5.50 -21.49 -22.52
N ALA A 11 -6.34 -21.83 -23.50
CA ALA A 11 -7.19 -20.87 -24.20
C ALA A 11 -8.16 -20.15 -23.26
N ARG A 12 -8.75 -20.88 -22.30
CA ARG A 12 -9.64 -20.29 -21.28
C ARG A 12 -8.90 -19.31 -20.36
N LYS A 13 -7.69 -19.65 -19.92
CA LYS A 13 -6.84 -18.77 -19.09
C LYS A 13 -6.47 -17.49 -19.83
N LEU A 14 -6.01 -17.62 -21.08
CA LEU A 14 -5.66 -16.48 -21.93
C LEU A 14 -6.86 -15.56 -22.16
N SER A 15 -8.04 -16.14 -22.41
CA SER A 15 -9.27 -15.35 -22.61
C SER A 15 -9.64 -14.57 -21.35
N ALA A 16 -9.54 -15.19 -20.17
CA ALA A 16 -9.77 -14.51 -18.90
C ALA A 16 -8.73 -13.41 -18.64
N GLU A 17 -7.46 -13.64 -18.99
CA GLU A 17 -6.40 -12.65 -18.85
C GLU A 17 -6.61 -11.44 -19.76
N VAL A 18 -6.97 -11.66 -21.02
CA VAL A 18 -7.30 -10.57 -21.96
C VAL A 18 -8.46 -9.72 -21.42
N GLU A 19 -9.48 -10.36 -20.84
CA GLU A 19 -10.60 -9.61 -20.26
C GLU A 19 -10.16 -8.77 -19.06
N ARG A 20 -9.30 -9.31 -18.19
CA ARG A 20 -8.70 -8.53 -17.10
C ARG A 20 -7.90 -7.33 -17.63
N LEU A 21 -7.09 -7.53 -18.67
CA LEU A 21 -6.30 -6.47 -19.27
C LEU A 21 -7.19 -5.37 -19.88
N ARG A 22 -8.30 -5.74 -20.53
CA ARG A 22 -9.28 -4.78 -21.05
C ARG A 22 -9.87 -3.92 -19.94
N ILE A 23 -10.28 -4.55 -18.84
CA ILE A 23 -10.77 -3.84 -17.65
C ILE A 23 -9.70 -2.85 -17.14
N HIS A 24 -8.47 -3.30 -16.90
CA HIS A 24 -7.39 -2.44 -16.41
C HIS A 24 -6.96 -1.33 -17.39
N ALA A 25 -7.06 -1.58 -18.70
CA ALA A 25 -6.80 -0.57 -19.72
C ALA A 25 -7.88 0.52 -19.74
N SER A 26 -9.14 0.13 -19.54
CA SER A 26 -10.29 1.04 -19.52
C SER A 26 -10.37 1.94 -18.28
N GLN A 27 -9.60 1.64 -17.23
CA GLN A 27 -9.60 2.44 -16.00
C GLN A 27 -9.07 3.85 -16.25
N ARG A 28 -9.88 4.84 -15.86
CA ARG A 28 -9.47 6.25 -15.88
C ARG A 28 -8.42 6.48 -14.79
N ARG A 29 -7.22 6.87 -15.20
CA ARG A 29 -6.12 7.23 -14.30
C ARG A 29 -6.17 8.72 -13.96
N MET A 30 -5.90 9.06 -12.71
CA MET A 30 -5.70 10.44 -12.29
C MET A 30 -4.31 10.93 -12.72
N ARG A 31 -4.11 12.26 -12.80
CA ARG A 31 -2.80 12.82 -13.14
C ARG A 31 -1.84 12.59 -11.97
N MET A 32 -0.62 12.14 -12.27
CA MET A 32 0.41 11.94 -11.26
C MET A 32 0.67 13.20 -10.43
N SER A 33 0.66 14.38 -11.05
CA SER A 33 0.83 15.65 -10.34
C SER A 33 -0.28 15.95 -9.33
N GLU A 34 -1.50 15.49 -9.59
CA GLU A 34 -2.63 15.63 -8.68
C GLU A 34 -2.52 14.65 -7.50
N SER A 35 -2.23 13.37 -7.78
CA SER A 35 -2.01 12.36 -6.74
C SER A 35 -0.87 12.75 -5.81
N LEU A 36 0.23 13.25 -6.37
CA LEU A 36 1.39 13.69 -5.60
C LEU A 36 1.05 14.90 -4.73
N ARG A 37 0.28 15.86 -5.25
CA ARG A 37 -0.15 17.02 -4.46
C ARG A 37 -0.95 16.59 -3.25
N GLU A 38 -1.92 15.69 -3.43
CA GLU A 38 -2.73 15.16 -2.35
C GLU A 38 -1.88 14.41 -1.32
N MET A 39 -0.98 13.54 -1.78
CA MET A 39 -0.08 12.78 -0.93
C MET A 39 0.83 13.70 -0.10
N ILE A 40 1.45 14.70 -0.73
CA ILE A 40 2.31 15.68 -0.05
C ILE A 40 1.50 16.48 0.97
N ASN A 41 0.29 16.93 0.61
CA ASN A 41 -0.57 17.68 1.53
C ASN A 41 -0.96 16.84 2.75
N TYR A 42 -1.30 15.58 2.54
CA TYR A 42 -1.59 14.64 3.62
C TYR A 42 -0.39 14.47 4.55
N CYS A 43 0.80 14.20 3.99
CA CYS A 43 2.02 14.06 4.79
C CYS A 43 2.31 15.32 5.61
N ASN A 44 2.28 16.50 4.99
CA ASN A 44 2.56 17.77 5.68
C ASN A 44 1.59 18.06 6.81
N THR A 45 0.30 17.77 6.61
CA THR A 45 -0.74 17.98 7.63
C THR A 45 -0.57 17.05 8.83
N ASN A 46 -0.12 15.81 8.59
CA ASN A 46 -0.03 14.78 9.62
C ASN A 46 1.36 14.64 10.26
N MET A 47 2.39 15.25 9.68
CA MET A 47 3.78 15.15 10.13
C MET A 47 3.99 15.53 11.60
N GLN A 48 3.22 16.52 12.10
CA GLN A 48 3.31 16.95 13.51
C GLN A 48 2.77 15.93 14.51
N TYR A 49 1.94 14.98 14.06
CA TYR A 49 1.36 13.91 14.88
C TYR A 49 2.14 12.60 14.76
N ASP A 50 3.05 12.50 13.79
CA ASP A 50 3.92 11.34 13.64
C ASP A 50 4.94 11.32 14.78
N PRO A 51 4.90 10.33 15.69
CA PRO A 51 5.80 10.27 16.85
C PRO A 51 7.26 10.00 16.47
N LEU A 52 7.52 9.49 15.26
CA LEU A 52 8.86 9.21 14.75
C LEU A 52 9.49 10.44 14.11
N ILE A 53 8.68 11.34 13.54
CA ILE A 53 9.15 12.62 12.99
C ILE A 53 9.15 13.72 14.07
N THR A 54 8.10 13.76 14.89
CA THR A 54 7.91 14.71 15.99
C THR A 54 7.86 13.93 17.31
N PRO A 55 9.02 13.67 17.96
CA PRO A 55 9.08 12.83 19.15
C PRO A 55 8.28 13.42 20.31
N TYR A 56 7.41 12.60 20.91
CA TYR A 56 6.76 12.95 22.16
C TYR A 56 7.77 12.98 23.32
N LYS A 57 7.56 13.91 24.26
CA LYS A 57 8.34 13.98 25.50
C LYS A 57 8.15 12.72 26.37
N GLU A 58 6.92 12.21 26.42
CA GLU A 58 6.53 11.01 27.17
C GLU A 58 6.60 9.77 26.29
N ASN A 59 7.80 9.40 25.85
CA ASN A 59 7.99 8.16 25.13
C ASN A 59 7.78 6.96 26.09
N PRO A 60 6.78 6.07 25.85
CA PRO A 60 6.49 4.94 26.74
C PRO A 60 7.61 3.90 26.80
N PHE A 61 8.50 3.88 25.80
CA PHE A 61 9.70 3.04 25.75
C PHE A 61 10.92 3.70 26.39
N ARG A 62 10.80 4.94 26.88
CA ARG A 62 11.90 5.60 27.59
C ARG A 62 12.16 4.82 28.88
N VAL A 63 13.37 4.26 28.99
CA VAL A 63 13.82 3.60 30.21
C VAL A 63 13.70 4.60 31.35
N LYS A 64 12.78 4.35 32.28
CA LYS A 64 12.69 5.12 33.52
C LYS A 64 14.02 4.89 34.24
N LYS A 65 14.72 5.96 34.63
CA LYS A 65 15.86 5.84 35.54
C LYS A 65 15.30 5.30 36.85
N GLY A 66 15.30 3.98 37.01
CA GLY A 66 14.99 3.34 38.29
C GLY A 66 15.99 3.86 39.29
N CYS A 67 15.50 4.30 40.44
CA CYS A 67 16.35 4.60 41.58
C CYS A 67 17.09 3.30 41.92
N GLN A 68 18.38 3.21 41.58
CA GLN A 68 19.25 2.19 42.15
C GLN A 68 19.47 2.63 43.59
N ILE A 69 18.90 1.89 44.54
CA ILE A 69 19.38 1.93 45.91
C ILE A 69 20.72 1.20 45.88
N LEU A 70 21.81 1.96 46.05
CA LEU A 70 23.17 1.45 46.24
C LEU A 70 23.29 0.84 47.63
#